data_AF-A0AAI9W4N1-F1
#
_entry.id   AF-A0AAI9W4N1-F1
#
_cell.length_a   1.000
_cell.length_b   1.000
_cell.length_c   1.000
_cell.angle_alpha   90.00
_cell.angle_beta   90.00
_cell.angle_gamma   90.00
#
_symmetry.space_group_name_H-M   'P 1'
#
loop_
_entity.id
_entity.type
_entity.pdbx_description
1 polymer ?
#
loop_
_entity_poly.entity_id
_entity_poly.type
_entity_poly.pdbx_seq_one_letter_code
_entity_poly.pdbx_strand_id
1 'polypeptide(L)' 'RYLEHSGSWAGYRSYFMRFPKEYLTVVVLSNYDGFDSKKYANEIAGIILEK' A
#
# COMPACT_ATOMS: atom_id res chain seq x y z
N ARG A 1 -4.71 -13.48 -5.20
CA ARG A 1 -5.78 -12.47 -5.41
C ARG A 1 -5.85 -11.64 -4.14
N TYR A 2 -5.64 -10.34 -4.24
CA TYR A 2 -5.69 -9.39 -3.13
C TYR A 2 -6.64 -8.24 -3.52
N LEU A 3 -7.05 -7.44 -2.54
CA LEU A 3 -7.87 -6.24 -2.75
C LEU A 3 -6.98 -5.02 -2.59
N GLU A 4 -7.16 -4.00 -3.42
CA GLU A 4 -6.37 -2.77 -3.33
C GLU A 4 -7.18 -1.52 -3.69
N HIS A 5 -6.76 -0.38 -3.15
CA HIS A 5 -7.30 0.93 -3.50
C HIS A 5 -6.23 2.01 -3.30
N SER A 6 -6.11 2.92 -4.26
CA SER A 6 -5.28 4.12 -4.14
C SER A 6 -6.12 5.32 -3.75
N GLY A 7 -5.51 6.26 -3.02
CA GLY A 7 -6.12 7.54 -2.69
C GLY A 7 -5.15 8.69 -2.93
N SER A 8 -5.71 9.84 -3.28
CA SER A 8 -4.97 11.05 -3.56
C SER A 8 -5.77 12.26 -3.11
N TRP A 9 -5.09 13.22 -2.49
CA TRP A 9 -5.61 14.54 -2.18
C TRP A 9 -4.51 15.58 -2.40
N ALA A 10 -4.83 16.88 -2.34
CA ALA A 10 -3.85 17.95 -2.47
C ALA A 10 -2.69 17.79 -1.47
N GLY A 11 -1.54 17.32 -1.95
CA GLY A 11 -0.35 17.06 -1.13
C GLY A 11 -0.28 15.66 -0.50
N TYR A 12 -1.30 14.80 -0.64
CA TYR A 12 -1.36 13.50 0.04
C TYR A 12 -1.51 12.34 -0.93
N ARG A 13 -0.82 11.24 -0.60
CA ARG A 13 -0.90 9.95 -1.30
C ARG A 13 -1.19 8.84 -0.31
N SER A 14 -2.08 7.93 -0.69
CA SER A 14 -2.39 6.75 0.13
C SER A 14 -2.53 5.50 -0.71
N TYR A 15 -2.18 4.36 -0.13
CA TYR A 15 -2.40 3.05 -0.71
C TYR A 15 -2.89 2.05 0.33
N PHE A 16 -3.91 1.28 -0.03
CA PHE A 16 -4.45 0.18 0.76
C PHE A 16 -4.28 -1.13 -0.01
N MET A 17 -3.81 -2.17 0.66
CA MET A 17 -3.68 -3.53 0.12
C MET A 17 -4.08 -4.57 1.17
N ARG A 18 -5.01 -5.47 0.83
CA ARG A 18 -5.47 -6.57 1.70
C ARG A 18 -5.25 -7.91 1.02
N PHE A 19 -4.57 -8.81 1.73
CA PHE A 19 -4.36 -10.21 1.38
C PHE A 19 -5.22 -11.07 2.32
N PRO A 20 -6.45 -11.47 1.93
CA PRO A 20 -7.37 -12.10 2.86
C PRO A 20 -6.90 -13.48 3.36
N LYS A 21 -6.19 -14.25 2.52
CA LYS A 21 -5.73 -15.60 2.88
C LYS A 21 -4.57 -15.56 3.86
N GLU A 22 -3.72 -14.56 3.71
CA GLU A 22 -2.52 -14.33 4.50
C GLU A 22 -2.78 -13.45 5.73
N TYR A 23 -4.04 -13.01 5.91
CA TYR A 23 -4.48 -12.10 6.98
C TYR A 23 -3.70 -10.77 7.05
N LEU A 24 -2.96 -10.43 5.99
CA LEU A 24 -2.11 -9.25 5.91
C LEU A 24 -2.88 -8.04 5.37
N THR A 25 -2.64 -6.87 5.95
CA THR A 25 -3.06 -5.58 5.42
C THR A 25 -1.92 -4.60 5.48
N VAL A 26 -1.69 -3.91 4.37
CA VAL A 26 -0.71 -2.84 4.27
C VAL A 26 -1.46 -1.55 3.94
N VAL A 27 -1.23 -0.52 4.75
CA VAL A 27 -1.74 0.83 4.52
C VAL A 27 -0.56 1.79 4.54
N VAL A 28 -0.40 2.55 3.47
CA VAL A 28 0.63 3.56 3.33
C VAL A 28 -0.05 4.92 3.24
N LEU A 29 0.36 5.85 4.09
CA LEU A 29 -0.14 7.23 4.12
C LEU A 29 1.05 8.18 4.01
N SER A 30 0.97 9.15 3.11
CA SER A 30 2.02 10.15 2.92
C SER A 30 1.41 11.54 2.73
N ASN A 31 2.07 12.53 3.33
CA ASN A 31 1.80 13.96 3.18
C ASN A 31 2.70 14.62 2.12
N TYR A 32 3.28 13.82 1.22
CA TYR A 32 4.08 14.28 0.10
C TYR A 32 3.48 13.79 -1.23
N ASP A 33 3.16 14.73 -2.12
CA ASP A 33 2.49 14.45 -3.39
C ASP A 33 3.30 13.52 -4.32
N GLY A 34 4.63 13.65 -4.30
CA GLY A 34 5.53 12.82 -5.09
C GLY A 34 5.80 11.44 -4.51
N PHE A 35 5.14 11.05 -3.41
CA PHE A 35 5.38 9.77 -2.76
C PHE A 35 4.68 8.61 -3.47
N ASP A 36 5.46 7.63 -3.92
CA ASP A 36 4.92 6.41 -4.54
C ASP A 36 4.40 5.41 -3.48
N SER A 37 3.22 5.72 -2.94
CA SER A 37 2.58 4.88 -1.91
C SER A 37 2.30 3.44 -2.37
N LYS A 38 2.08 3.22 -3.67
CA LYS A 38 1.87 1.88 -4.24
C LYS A 38 3.15 1.06 -4.21
N LYS A 39 4.27 1.63 -4.67
CA LYS A 39 5.57 0.94 -4.67
C LYS A 39 5.93 0.45 -3.28
N TYR A 40 5.89 1.34 -2.28
CA TYR A 40 6.21 0.97 -0.91
C TYR A 40 5.23 -0.05 -0.32
N ALA A 41 3.94 0.03 -0.62
CA ALA A 41 2.99 -0.99 -0.18
C ALA A 41 3.34 -2.38 -0.73
N ASN A 42 3.79 -2.46 -1.99
CA ASN A 42 4.22 -3.72 -2.61
C ASN A 42 5.55 -4.23 -2.03
N GLU A 43 6.52 -3.35 -1.79
CA GLU A 43 7.79 -3.72 -1.14
C GLU A 43 7.56 -4.28 0.28
N ILE A 44 6.72 -3.61 1.07
CA ILE A 44 6.32 -4.09 2.41
C ILE A 44 5.63 -5.45 2.31
N ALA A 45 4.70 -5.61 1.36
CA ALA A 45 4.01 -6.88 1.16
C ALA A 45 4.98 -8.01 0.75
N GLY A 46 5.97 -7.72 -0.12
CA GLY A 46 7.00 -8.67 -0.51
C GLY A 46 7.85 -9.14 0.66
N ILE A 47 8.29 -8.21 1.52
CA ILE A 47 9.06 -8.52 2.73
C ILE A 47 8.26 -9.42 3.67
N ILE A 48 6.99 -9.11 3.94
CA ILE A 48 6.18 -9.87 4.91
C ILE A 48 5.73 -11.22 4.38
N LEU A 49 5.48 -11.33 3.06
CA LEU A 49 5.02 -12.57 2.44
C LEU A 49 6.17 -13.47 1.95
N GLU A 50 7.43 -13.05 2.14
CA GLU A 50 8.63 -13.71 1.61
C GLU A 50 8.50 -14.01 0.10
N LYS A 51 8.02 -13.01 -0.66
CA LYS A 51 7.77 -13.09 -2.11
C LYS A 51 8.57 -12.07 -2.90
#